data_AF-A0A5B2XVX8-F1
#
_entry.id   AF-A0A5B2XVX8-F1
#
_cell.length_a   1.000
_cell.length_b   1.000
_cell.length_c   1.000
_cell.angle_alpha   90.00
_cell.angle_beta   90.00
_cell.angle_gamma   90.00
#
_symmetry.space_group_name_H-M   'P 1'
#
loop_
_entity.id
_entity.type
_entity.pdbx_description
1 polymer ?
#
loop_
_entity_poly.entity_id
_entity_poly.type
_entity_poly.pdbx_seq_one_letter_code
_entity_poly.pdbx_strand_id
1 'polypeptide(L)'
;MNNASALYTIKRSCLHNVRVTSSVRDSTADIPEGIVLPAAMMEMMDFAPFEQVIVTKIGGDNWMNRMHSFVLPGEGDAVEVRGALAHLLAVGDVCCAISRTTLNAEQHEQQLTERFDIPLVDARFYPEEEVVNDYSKAKILLENNGQYRKVDFLPEDVVAQRRALPRTVLSNLLAGLEIQEVERRGCIEMSAELPIEYMRRAGFCANQSILVYNQSRGGASAESYVVPSLTKKTIGISGALSAVADLGDRVSEAAYVSTTEQFTPTICNLRKDPVPSA
;
A
#
# COMPACT_ATOMS: atom_id res chain seq x y z
N MET A 1 23.00 -26.33 8.15
CA MET A 1 22.33 -25.42 7.19
C MET A 1 21.11 -24.87 7.90
N ASN A 2 21.09 -23.60 8.24
CA ASN A 2 19.92 -22.96 8.84
C ASN A 2 18.83 -22.97 7.77
N ASN A 3 17.78 -23.77 7.96
CA ASN A 3 16.56 -23.61 7.19
C ASN A 3 16.09 -22.17 7.45
N ALA A 4 16.19 -21.30 6.43
CA ALA A 4 15.45 -20.05 6.45
C ALA A 4 13.99 -20.44 6.68
N SER A 5 13.47 -20.12 7.86
CA SER A 5 12.11 -20.48 8.24
C SER A 5 11.17 -19.88 7.20
N ALA A 6 10.38 -20.72 6.54
CA ALA A 6 9.38 -20.26 5.59
C ALA A 6 8.46 -19.22 6.24
N LEU A 7 8.14 -18.17 5.48
CA LEU A 7 7.20 -17.14 5.89
C LEU A 7 5.91 -17.29 5.08
N TYR A 8 4.77 -17.28 5.77
CA TYR A 8 3.45 -17.49 5.18
C TYR A 8 2.65 -16.21 5.29
N THR A 9 2.21 -15.66 4.16
CA THR A 9 1.41 -14.43 4.16
C THR A 9 -0.06 -14.76 4.39
N ILE A 10 -0.68 -14.13 5.38
CA ILE A 10 -2.12 -14.24 5.64
C ILE A 10 -2.76 -12.86 5.73
N LYS A 11 -4.09 -12.81 5.57
CA LYS A 11 -4.89 -11.60 5.80
C LYS A 11 -4.82 -11.24 7.30
N ARG A 12 -4.61 -9.96 7.59
CA ARG A 12 -4.49 -9.41 8.95
C ARG A 12 -5.73 -8.63 9.36
N SER A 13 -6.14 -7.71 8.49
CA SER A 13 -7.28 -6.83 8.67
C SER A 13 -7.95 -6.59 7.33
N CYS A 14 -9.28 -6.47 7.29
CA CYS A 14 -9.96 -5.93 6.11
C CYS A 14 -11.13 -5.01 6.44
N LEU A 15 -11.02 -3.83 5.85
CA LEU A 15 -12.01 -2.78 5.85
C LEU A 15 -12.88 -2.96 4.62
N HIS A 16 -14.16 -3.23 4.80
CA HIS A 16 -15.10 -3.52 3.71
C HIS A 16 -16.05 -2.37 3.46
N ASN A 17 -16.36 -2.20 2.17
CA ASN A 17 -17.41 -1.33 1.66
C ASN A 17 -17.28 0.14 2.09
N VAL A 18 -16.05 0.64 2.16
CA VAL A 18 -15.81 2.04 2.46
C VAL A 18 -16.02 2.88 1.21
N ARG A 19 -16.77 3.97 1.36
CA ARG A 19 -17.01 4.93 0.29
C ARG A 19 -15.88 5.94 0.21
N VAL A 20 -15.38 6.16 -1.00
CA VAL A 20 -14.42 7.21 -1.32
C VAL A 20 -15.15 8.55 -1.36
N THR A 21 -14.71 9.48 -0.52
CA THR A 21 -15.33 10.82 -0.41
C THR A 21 -14.48 11.92 -1.04
N SER A 22 -13.19 11.64 -1.31
CA SER A 22 -12.27 12.54 -2.02
C SER A 22 -11.36 11.72 -2.94
N SER A 23 -11.07 12.23 -4.14
CA SER A 23 -10.19 11.56 -5.11
C SER A 23 -9.32 12.60 -5.80
N VAL A 24 -8.00 12.49 -5.63
CA VAL A 24 -7.03 13.50 -6.06
C VAL A 24 -5.90 12.86 -6.86
N ARG A 25 -6.04 12.85 -8.19
CA ARG A 25 -5.05 12.26 -9.11
C ARG A 25 -3.70 12.97 -9.04
N ASP A 26 -3.70 14.30 -9.15
CA ASP A 26 -2.48 15.11 -9.18
C ASP A 26 -2.17 15.78 -7.84
N SER A 27 -2.15 15.00 -6.75
CA SER A 27 -1.98 15.53 -5.40
C SER A 27 -0.69 16.35 -5.23
N THR A 28 -0.80 17.51 -4.58
CA THR A 28 0.31 18.38 -4.17
C THR A 28 0.65 18.23 -2.69
N ALA A 29 0.12 17.21 -2.01
CA ALA A 29 0.48 16.88 -0.63
C ALA A 29 1.95 16.44 -0.53
N ASP A 30 2.51 16.42 0.69
CA ASP A 30 3.87 15.87 0.90
C ASP A 30 3.96 14.42 0.44
N ILE A 31 2.90 13.66 0.69
CA ILE A 31 2.72 12.29 0.23
C ILE A 31 1.59 12.27 -0.81
N PRO A 32 1.92 12.24 -2.12
CA PRO A 32 0.95 12.35 -3.20
C PRO A 32 0.34 11.00 -3.61
N GLU A 33 0.60 9.93 -2.87
CA GLU A 33 0.12 8.57 -3.12
C GLU A 33 -0.51 7.97 -1.88
N GLY A 34 -1.39 6.98 -2.07
CA GLY A 34 -1.98 6.21 -0.98
C GLY A 34 -3.48 6.40 -0.80
N ILE A 35 -4.01 5.73 0.21
CA ILE A 35 -5.37 5.95 0.73
C ILE A 35 -5.28 6.62 2.09
N VAL A 36 -5.89 7.80 2.22
CA VAL A 36 -6.02 8.52 3.47
C VAL A 36 -7.29 8.05 4.15
N LEU A 37 -7.15 7.58 5.40
CA LEU A 37 -8.26 7.10 6.20
C LEU A 37 -8.40 7.94 7.47
N PRO A 38 -9.63 8.22 7.94
CA PRO A 38 -9.83 8.84 9.24
C PRO A 38 -9.23 7.99 10.36
N ALA A 39 -8.71 8.63 11.41
CA ALA A 39 -8.10 7.94 12.56
C ALA A 39 -9.02 6.85 13.15
N ALA A 40 -10.31 7.16 13.35
CA ALA A 40 -11.29 6.20 13.86
C ALA A 40 -11.45 4.96 12.96
N MET A 41 -11.29 5.11 11.64
CA MET A 41 -11.36 3.97 10.70
C MET A 41 -10.09 3.11 10.77
N MET A 42 -8.94 3.75 10.95
CA MET A 42 -7.67 3.03 11.16
C MET A 42 -7.70 2.26 12.49
N GLU A 43 -8.18 2.88 13.56
CA GLU A 43 -8.34 2.25 14.88
C GLU A 43 -9.30 1.06 14.83
N MET A 44 -10.46 1.22 14.19
CA MET A 44 -11.45 0.15 13.98
C MET A 44 -10.85 -1.10 13.32
N MET A 45 -9.82 -0.91 12.49
CA MET A 45 -9.20 -1.97 11.71
C MET A 45 -7.86 -2.44 12.26
N ASP A 46 -7.35 -1.81 13.32
CA ASP A 46 -5.96 -1.96 13.72
C ASP A 46 -5.01 -1.75 12.52
N PHE A 47 -5.23 -0.72 11.71
CA PHE A 47 -4.28 -0.28 10.67
C PHE A 47 -3.25 0.65 11.25
N ALA A 48 -1.97 0.40 10.94
CA ALA A 48 -0.90 1.32 11.26
C ALA A 48 -0.71 2.37 10.14
N PRO A 49 -0.22 3.58 10.47
CA PRO A 49 0.26 4.51 9.48
C PRO A 49 1.27 3.84 8.54
N PHE A 50 1.13 4.10 7.25
CA PHE A 50 1.96 3.57 6.18
C PHE A 50 1.91 2.05 5.97
N GLU A 51 0.97 1.35 6.62
CA GLU A 51 0.75 -0.09 6.38
C GLU A 51 0.32 -0.33 4.94
N GLN A 52 0.97 -1.31 4.30
CA GLN A 52 0.62 -1.73 2.96
C GLN A 52 -0.76 -2.39 2.97
N VAL A 53 -1.59 -1.98 2.02
CA VAL A 53 -2.92 -2.53 1.82
C VAL A 53 -3.13 -2.89 0.36
N ILE A 54 -3.96 -3.91 0.12
CA ILE A 54 -4.57 -4.15 -1.18
C ILE A 54 -5.90 -3.42 -1.18
N VAL A 55 -6.04 -2.42 -2.04
CA VAL A 55 -7.29 -1.69 -2.24
C VAL A 55 -8.04 -2.31 -3.41
N THR A 56 -9.31 -2.63 -3.21
CA THR A 56 -10.18 -3.28 -4.21
C THR A 56 -11.41 -2.43 -4.46
N LYS A 57 -11.67 -2.04 -5.71
CA LYS A 57 -12.93 -1.41 -6.13
C LYS A 57 -14.05 -2.46 -6.18
N ILE A 58 -15.19 -2.14 -5.58
CA ILE A 58 -16.39 -2.97 -5.56
C ILE A 58 -17.36 -2.52 -6.66
N GLY A 59 -18.01 -3.49 -7.32
CA GLY A 59 -19.03 -3.20 -8.34
C GLY A 59 -18.50 -2.73 -9.71
N GLY A 60 -17.20 -2.94 -9.99
CA GLY A 60 -16.61 -2.67 -11.31
C GLY A 60 -16.73 -3.86 -12.29
N ASP A 61 -16.56 -3.57 -13.58
CA ASP A 61 -16.56 -4.50 -14.71
C ASP A 61 -15.15 -4.87 -15.22
N ASN A 62 -14.12 -4.25 -14.64
CA ASN A 62 -12.72 -4.48 -14.98
C ASN A 62 -12.11 -5.60 -14.12
N TRP A 63 -11.36 -6.51 -14.74
CA TRP A 63 -10.59 -7.55 -14.06
C TRP A 63 -9.46 -6.97 -13.20
N MET A 64 -8.92 -5.79 -13.56
CA MET A 64 -8.00 -5.00 -12.74
C MET A 64 -8.78 -4.07 -11.80
N ASN A 65 -9.45 -4.66 -10.80
CA ASN A 65 -10.16 -3.91 -9.76
C ASN A 65 -9.37 -3.84 -8.44
N ARG A 66 -8.08 -4.20 -8.44
CA ARG A 66 -7.22 -4.22 -7.24
C ARG A 66 -5.89 -3.54 -7.49
N MET A 67 -5.37 -2.89 -6.45
CA MET A 67 -4.06 -2.25 -6.48
C MET A 67 -3.40 -2.33 -5.10
N HIS A 68 -2.10 -2.59 -5.06
CA HIS A 68 -1.33 -2.42 -3.81
C HIS A 68 -1.10 -0.94 -3.55
N SER A 69 -1.27 -0.52 -2.31
CA SER A 69 -1.08 0.85 -1.86
C SER A 69 -0.71 0.86 -0.39
N PHE A 70 -0.85 1.99 0.29
CA PHE A 70 -0.57 2.13 1.72
C PHE A 70 -1.51 3.14 2.37
N VAL A 71 -1.74 2.96 3.66
CA VAL A 71 -2.64 3.79 4.46
C VAL A 71 -1.92 5.05 4.94
N LEU A 72 -2.58 6.19 4.84
CA LEU A 72 -2.17 7.46 5.42
C LEU A 72 -3.17 7.89 6.49
N PRO A 73 -2.69 8.43 7.63
CA PRO A 73 -3.59 9.04 8.61
C PRO A 73 -4.19 10.33 8.05
N GLY A 74 -5.53 10.44 8.13
CA GLY A 74 -6.28 11.64 7.81
C GLY A 74 -6.66 12.44 9.07
N GLU A 75 -6.67 13.77 8.95
CA GLU A 75 -7.07 14.68 10.03
C GLU A 75 -8.59 14.89 10.13
N GLY A 76 -9.37 14.38 9.17
CA GLY A 76 -10.83 14.50 9.15
C GLY A 76 -11.52 13.19 8.75
N ASP A 77 -12.83 13.27 8.52
CA ASP A 77 -13.68 12.09 8.23
C ASP A 77 -13.67 11.65 6.76
N ALA A 78 -12.89 12.35 5.93
CA ALA A 78 -12.78 12.02 4.52
C ALA A 78 -11.93 10.76 4.31
N VAL A 79 -12.46 9.84 3.51
CA VAL A 79 -11.67 8.80 2.85
C VAL A 79 -11.21 9.36 1.51
N GLU A 80 -9.92 9.65 1.42
CA GLU A 80 -9.29 10.24 0.24
C GLU A 80 -8.37 9.24 -0.45
N VAL A 81 -8.48 9.12 -1.76
CA VAL A 81 -7.51 8.39 -2.58
C VAL A 81 -6.65 9.38 -3.35
N ARG A 82 -5.34 9.11 -3.41
CA ARG A 82 -4.36 9.96 -4.09
C ARG A 82 -3.64 9.23 -5.20
N GLY A 83 -3.08 9.99 -6.15
CA GLY A 83 -2.13 9.49 -7.15
C GLY A 83 -2.71 8.37 -8.01
N ALA A 84 -1.95 7.28 -8.19
CA ALA A 84 -2.35 6.14 -9.00
C ALA A 84 -3.66 5.51 -8.53
N LEU A 85 -3.92 5.49 -7.21
CA LEU A 85 -5.17 4.93 -6.66
C LEU A 85 -6.41 5.79 -7.04
N ALA A 86 -6.25 7.09 -7.23
CA ALA A 86 -7.31 8.01 -7.66
C ALA A 86 -7.71 7.86 -9.14
N HIS A 87 -6.97 7.07 -9.92
CA HIS A 87 -7.40 6.62 -11.24
C HIS A 87 -8.24 5.33 -11.19
N LEU A 88 -8.06 4.53 -10.13
CA LEU A 88 -8.89 3.35 -9.89
C LEU A 88 -10.23 3.72 -9.24
N LEU A 89 -10.21 4.69 -8.31
CA LEU A 89 -11.34 5.05 -7.47
C LEU A 89 -11.73 6.53 -7.63
N ALA A 90 -12.99 6.76 -7.97
CA ALA A 90 -13.63 8.07 -8.02
C ALA A 90 -14.44 8.33 -6.73
N VAL A 91 -14.81 9.59 -6.51
CA VAL A 91 -15.75 9.94 -5.44
C VAL A 91 -17.06 9.20 -5.63
N GLY A 92 -17.57 8.61 -4.56
CA GLY A 92 -18.75 7.76 -4.56
C GLY A 92 -18.47 6.28 -4.82
N ASP A 93 -17.29 5.90 -5.33
CA ASP A 93 -16.93 4.49 -5.44
C ASP A 93 -16.84 3.84 -4.06
N VAL A 94 -17.15 2.54 -4.02
CA VAL A 94 -17.01 1.72 -2.82
C VAL A 94 -15.78 0.83 -2.98
N CYS A 95 -14.95 0.76 -1.95
CA CYS A 95 -13.74 -0.06 -1.95
C CYS A 95 -13.58 -0.88 -0.66
N CYS A 96 -12.78 -1.93 -0.74
CA CYS A 96 -12.21 -2.60 0.43
C CYS A 96 -10.70 -2.32 0.52
N ALA A 97 -10.16 -2.25 1.74
CA ALA A 97 -8.73 -2.23 1.99
C ALA A 97 -8.34 -3.45 2.83
N ILE A 98 -7.36 -4.22 2.39
CA ILE A 98 -6.92 -5.46 3.04
C ILE A 98 -5.45 -5.33 3.42
N SER A 99 -5.12 -5.44 4.70
CA SER A 99 -3.73 -5.59 5.13
C SER A 99 -3.37 -7.06 5.40
N ARG A 100 -2.07 -7.34 5.38
CA ARG A 100 -1.52 -8.69 5.51
C ARG A 100 -0.43 -8.72 6.57
N THR A 101 -0.22 -9.90 7.13
CA THR A 101 0.93 -10.22 8.00
C THR A 101 1.65 -11.44 7.45
N THR A 102 2.89 -11.64 7.89
CA THR A 102 3.60 -12.90 7.71
C THR A 102 3.60 -13.70 9.01
N LEU A 103 3.44 -15.02 8.89
CA LEU A 103 3.60 -15.99 9.96
C LEU A 103 4.89 -16.76 9.75
N ASN A 104 5.60 -17.06 10.83
CA ASN A 104 6.66 -18.06 10.80
C ASN A 104 6.06 -19.48 10.71
N ALA A 105 6.91 -20.50 10.55
CA ALA A 105 6.47 -21.88 10.40
C ALA A 105 5.64 -22.40 11.60
N GLU A 106 6.02 -22.05 12.84
CA GLU A 106 5.29 -22.46 14.05
C GLU A 106 3.90 -21.83 14.10
N GLN A 107 3.80 -20.52 13.87
CA GLN A 107 2.53 -19.79 13.84
C GLN A 107 1.62 -20.29 12.70
N HIS A 108 2.20 -20.61 11.55
CA HIS A 108 1.45 -21.20 10.44
C HIS A 108 0.92 -22.60 10.78
N GLU A 109 1.69 -23.43 11.47
CA GLU A 109 1.20 -24.73 11.94
C GLU A 109 0.10 -24.60 13.01
N GLN A 110 0.21 -23.62 13.90
CA GLN A 110 -0.87 -23.26 14.82
C GLN A 110 -2.13 -22.83 14.06
N GLN A 111 -1.99 -22.05 12.97
CA GLN A 111 -3.12 -21.64 12.13
C GLN A 111 -3.81 -22.84 11.47
N LEU A 112 -3.04 -23.80 10.93
CA LEU A 112 -3.59 -25.00 10.30
C LEU A 112 -4.26 -25.96 11.28
N THR A 113 -3.81 -25.97 12.54
CA THR A 113 -4.34 -26.85 13.60
C THR A 113 -5.39 -26.17 14.49
N GLU A 114 -5.88 -24.99 14.08
CA GLU A 114 -6.88 -24.21 14.82
C GLU A 114 -6.45 -23.85 16.26
N ARG A 115 -5.15 -23.67 16.46
CA ARG A 115 -4.52 -23.27 17.74
C ARG A 115 -3.99 -21.85 17.73
N PHE A 116 -4.02 -21.19 16.57
CA PHE A 116 -3.68 -19.79 16.49
C PHE A 116 -4.80 -18.97 17.13
N ASP A 117 -4.44 -18.12 18.07
CA ASP A 117 -5.37 -17.41 18.95
C ASP A 117 -5.55 -15.94 18.57
N ILE A 118 -4.69 -15.40 17.70
CA ILE A 118 -4.74 -14.01 17.27
C ILE A 118 -5.81 -13.83 16.18
N PRO A 119 -6.90 -13.09 16.43
CA PRO A 119 -7.99 -12.99 15.49
C PRO A 119 -7.66 -12.07 14.31
N LEU A 120 -8.29 -12.38 13.18
CA LEU A 120 -8.41 -11.49 12.04
C LEU A 120 -9.48 -10.44 12.34
N VAL A 121 -9.22 -9.18 11.95
CA VAL A 121 -10.18 -8.09 12.12
C VAL A 121 -10.86 -7.79 10.79
N ASP A 122 -12.19 -7.85 10.76
CA ASP A 122 -13.00 -7.39 9.65
C ASP A 122 -13.94 -6.29 10.12
N ALA A 123 -13.88 -5.08 9.55
CA ALA A 123 -14.93 -4.09 9.73
C ALA A 123 -15.66 -3.83 8.43
N ARG A 124 -16.99 -3.74 8.51
CA ARG A 124 -17.85 -3.61 7.33
C ARG A 124 -18.77 -2.41 7.49
N PHE A 125 -18.74 -1.55 6.49
CA PHE A 125 -19.77 -0.55 6.27
C PHE A 125 -20.90 -1.14 5.42
N TYR A 126 -22.09 -0.54 5.52
CA TYR A 126 -23.27 -0.91 4.73
C TYR A 126 -23.75 0.33 3.98
N PRO A 127 -23.06 0.69 2.88
CA PRO A 127 -23.36 1.89 2.11
C PRO A 127 -24.52 1.60 1.14
N GLU A 128 -25.76 1.63 1.63
CA GLU A 128 -26.95 1.42 0.79
C GLU A 128 -27.27 2.71 0.02
N GLU A 129 -27.62 3.77 0.75
CA GLU A 129 -27.97 5.08 0.18
C GLU A 129 -27.06 6.21 0.69
N GLU A 130 -26.16 5.91 1.62
CA GLU A 130 -25.32 6.91 2.27
C GLU A 130 -24.26 7.43 1.32
N VAL A 131 -24.12 8.76 1.27
CA VAL A 131 -23.05 9.47 0.58
C VAL A 131 -21.75 9.54 1.39
N VAL A 132 -21.79 9.13 2.66
CA VAL A 132 -20.68 9.17 3.62
C VAL A 132 -20.54 7.83 4.37
N ASN A 133 -19.40 7.63 5.01
CA ASN A 133 -19.14 6.45 5.84
C ASN A 133 -19.78 6.63 7.23
N ASP A 134 -20.96 6.02 7.43
CA ASP A 134 -21.67 6.06 8.71
C ASP A 134 -21.12 5.01 9.69
N TYR A 135 -20.34 5.47 10.66
CA TYR A 135 -19.75 4.63 11.71
C TYR A 135 -20.79 3.95 12.60
N SER A 136 -22.00 4.51 12.74
CA SER A 136 -23.06 3.89 13.55
C SER A 136 -23.59 2.59 12.94
N LYS A 137 -23.39 2.42 11.62
CA LYS A 137 -23.76 1.21 10.87
C LYS A 137 -22.60 0.25 10.67
N ALA A 138 -21.38 0.67 11.00
CA ALA A 138 -20.20 -0.17 10.89
C ALA A 138 -20.30 -1.37 11.83
N LYS A 139 -19.86 -2.54 11.38
CA LYS A 139 -19.78 -3.75 12.20
C LYS A 139 -18.36 -4.27 12.20
N ILE A 140 -17.80 -4.45 13.40
CA ILE A 140 -16.50 -5.07 13.59
C ILE A 140 -16.71 -6.54 13.95
N LEU A 141 -16.01 -7.42 13.25
CA LEU A 141 -16.01 -8.86 13.44
C LEU A 141 -14.58 -9.30 13.71
N LEU A 142 -14.41 -10.09 14.76
CA LEU A 142 -13.19 -10.83 15.04
C LEU A 142 -13.40 -12.26 14.53
N GLU A 143 -12.58 -12.68 13.58
CA GLU A 143 -12.60 -14.04 13.05
C GLU A 143 -11.40 -14.81 13.63
N ASN A 144 -11.69 -15.97 14.22
CA ASN A 144 -10.65 -16.91 14.63
C ASN A 144 -11.12 -18.35 14.41
N ASN A 145 -10.35 -19.15 13.66
CA ASN A 145 -10.63 -20.56 13.37
C ASN A 145 -12.08 -20.80 12.88
N GLY A 146 -12.55 -19.95 11.96
CA GLY A 146 -13.91 -20.01 11.41
C GLY A 146 -15.03 -19.56 12.35
N GLN A 147 -14.72 -19.18 13.59
CA GLN A 147 -15.65 -18.57 14.53
C GLN A 147 -15.64 -17.05 14.40
N TYR A 148 -16.82 -16.45 14.45
CA TYR A 148 -17.00 -15.00 14.32
C TYR A 148 -17.57 -14.43 15.60
N ARG A 149 -16.91 -13.40 16.14
CA ARG A 149 -17.40 -12.60 17.27
C ARG A 149 -17.58 -11.15 16.84
N LYS A 150 -18.83 -10.66 16.90
CA LYS A 150 -19.11 -9.24 16.72
C LYS A 150 -18.66 -8.45 17.97
N VAL A 151 -18.02 -7.32 17.74
CA VAL A 151 -17.62 -6.37 18.80
C VAL A 151 -17.98 -4.95 18.37
N ASP A 152 -18.17 -4.06 19.34
CA ASP A 152 -18.45 -2.63 19.07
C ASP A 152 -17.15 -1.85 18.84
N PHE A 153 -16.07 -2.26 19.51
CA PHE A 153 -14.70 -1.75 19.36
C PHE A 153 -13.70 -2.89 19.49
N LEU A 154 -12.48 -2.70 18.99
CA LEU A 154 -11.42 -3.69 19.15
C LEU A 154 -10.98 -3.76 20.62
N PRO A 155 -11.04 -4.94 21.26
CA PRO A 155 -10.51 -5.09 22.62
C PRO A 155 -9.00 -4.80 22.69
N GLU A 156 -8.56 -4.13 23.76
CA GLU A 156 -7.15 -3.73 23.91
C GLU A 156 -6.19 -4.94 23.94
N ASP A 157 -6.62 -6.06 24.52
CA ASP A 157 -5.87 -7.32 24.56
C ASP A 157 -5.68 -7.89 23.14
N VAL A 158 -6.70 -7.82 22.29
CA VAL A 158 -6.61 -8.22 20.88
C VAL A 158 -5.61 -7.34 20.14
N VAL A 159 -5.68 -6.01 20.31
CA VAL A 159 -4.72 -5.09 19.69
C VAL A 159 -3.30 -5.37 20.19
N ALA A 160 -3.12 -5.61 21.49
CA ALA A 160 -1.82 -5.89 22.10
C ALA A 160 -1.21 -7.20 21.57
N GLN A 161 -1.97 -8.29 21.52
CA GLN A 161 -1.53 -9.56 20.95
C GLN A 161 -1.10 -9.40 19.48
N ARG A 162 -1.88 -8.64 18.71
CA ARG A 162 -1.62 -8.38 17.30
C ARG A 162 -0.35 -7.57 17.04
N ARG A 163 0.20 -6.86 18.03
CA ARG A 163 1.51 -6.18 17.89
C ARG A 163 2.68 -7.18 17.74
N ALA A 164 2.51 -8.42 18.19
CA ALA A 164 3.50 -9.48 17.98
C ALA A 164 3.56 -9.97 16.53
N LEU A 165 2.55 -9.65 15.71
CA LEU A 165 2.52 -10.01 14.30
C LEU A 165 3.11 -8.88 13.45
N PRO A 166 4.06 -9.18 12.55
CA PRO A 166 4.69 -8.16 11.72
C PRO A 166 3.70 -7.50 10.76
N ARG A 167 3.93 -6.23 10.49
CA ARG A 167 3.22 -5.47 9.46
C ARG A 167 4.17 -5.20 8.31
N THR A 168 3.67 -5.25 7.10
CA THR A 168 4.38 -4.70 5.93
C THR A 168 4.06 -3.21 5.87
N VAL A 169 5.07 -2.36 6.10
CA VAL A 169 4.93 -0.90 6.14
C VAL A 169 5.86 -0.25 5.13
N LEU A 170 5.46 0.91 4.60
CA LEU A 170 6.29 1.70 3.70
C LEU A 170 7.60 2.03 4.40
N SER A 171 8.73 1.77 3.74
CA SER A 171 10.05 2.16 4.24
C SER A 171 10.57 3.41 3.54
N ASN A 172 10.34 3.50 2.24
CA ASN A 172 10.87 4.55 1.39
C ASN A 172 9.83 4.88 0.32
N LEU A 173 9.68 6.16 -0.01
CA LEU A 173 8.87 6.64 -1.13
C LEU A 173 9.64 7.70 -1.90
N LEU A 174 9.82 7.49 -3.19
CA LEU A 174 10.29 8.50 -4.13
C LEU A 174 9.15 8.80 -5.10
N ALA A 175 8.56 9.99 -4.97
CA ALA A 175 7.39 10.40 -5.72
C ALA A 175 7.70 11.52 -6.72
N GLY A 176 6.91 11.57 -7.79
CA GLY A 176 7.01 12.61 -8.81
C GLY A 176 8.16 12.43 -9.79
N LEU A 177 8.59 11.19 -10.02
CA LEU A 177 9.58 10.84 -11.03
C LEU A 177 8.95 10.97 -12.41
N GLU A 178 9.44 11.87 -13.26
CA GLU A 178 9.03 11.95 -14.66
C GLU A 178 9.88 11.01 -15.50
N ILE A 179 9.25 10.07 -16.22
CA ILE A 179 9.94 9.10 -17.05
C ILE A 179 10.56 9.78 -18.28
N GLN A 180 11.88 9.63 -18.44
CA GLN A 180 12.66 10.27 -19.50
C GLN A 180 13.18 9.27 -20.54
N GLU A 181 13.22 7.99 -20.19
CA GLU A 181 13.70 6.92 -21.06
C GLU A 181 12.83 5.67 -20.89
N VAL A 182 12.46 5.02 -22.00
CA VAL A 182 11.69 3.77 -21.99
C VAL A 182 12.34 2.79 -22.97
N GLU A 183 12.92 1.71 -22.45
CA GLU A 183 13.48 0.63 -23.28
C GLU A 183 12.49 -0.55 -23.36
N ARG A 184 11.93 -0.76 -24.56
CA ARG A 184 10.92 -1.80 -24.82
C ARG A 184 11.51 -3.07 -25.43
N ARG A 185 12.66 -2.97 -26.09
CA ARG A 185 13.27 -4.06 -26.87
C ARG A 185 14.53 -4.56 -26.17
N GLY A 186 14.31 -5.37 -25.14
CA GLY A 186 15.40 -6.02 -24.41
C GLY A 186 15.08 -6.06 -22.93
N CYS A 187 15.02 -7.27 -22.39
CA CYS A 187 15.00 -7.49 -20.94
C CYS A 187 16.45 -7.68 -20.51
N ILE A 188 17.22 -6.60 -20.50
CA ILE A 188 18.60 -6.70 -19.98
C ILE A 188 18.50 -6.78 -18.45
N GLU A 189 17.60 -6.01 -17.84
CA GLU A 189 17.36 -5.94 -16.39
C GLU A 189 15.90 -5.48 -16.18
N MET A 190 15.05 -6.19 -15.44
CA MET A 190 13.63 -5.80 -15.24
C MET A 190 13.52 -4.69 -14.18
N SER A 191 13.81 -3.43 -14.53
CA SER A 191 14.05 -2.45 -13.45
C SER A 191 13.50 -1.05 -13.68
N ALA A 192 13.52 -0.30 -12.58
CA ALA A 192 13.49 1.15 -12.56
C ALA A 192 14.94 1.68 -12.45
N GLU A 193 15.43 2.29 -13.52
CA GLU A 193 16.76 2.91 -13.57
C GLU A 193 16.68 4.35 -13.03
N LEU A 194 17.43 4.62 -11.95
CA LEU A 194 17.45 5.93 -11.31
C LEU A 194 18.87 6.47 -11.19
N PRO A 195 19.11 7.77 -11.42
CA PRO A 195 20.38 8.38 -11.06
C PRO A 195 20.68 8.19 -9.56
N ILE A 196 21.92 7.85 -9.23
CA ILE A 196 22.34 7.43 -7.88
C ILE A 196 21.96 8.45 -6.78
N GLU A 197 21.95 9.74 -7.09
CA GLU A 197 21.59 10.81 -6.18
C GLU A 197 20.11 10.79 -5.77
N TYR A 198 19.21 10.39 -6.67
CA TYR A 198 17.78 10.23 -6.38
C TYR A 198 17.57 9.03 -5.45
N MET A 199 18.24 7.92 -5.78
CA MET A 199 18.21 6.70 -4.96
C MET A 199 18.72 6.96 -3.54
N ARG A 200 19.86 7.64 -3.39
CA ARG A 200 20.44 8.01 -2.08
C ARG A 200 19.51 8.94 -1.29
N ARG A 201 18.90 9.90 -1.96
CA ARG A 201 17.99 10.86 -1.32
C ARG A 201 16.70 10.20 -0.81
N ALA A 202 16.17 9.24 -1.56
CA ALA A 202 15.03 8.44 -1.14
C ALA A 202 15.41 7.35 -0.11
N GLY A 203 16.70 7.13 0.14
CA GLY A 203 17.19 6.10 1.05
C GLY A 203 17.06 4.68 0.51
N PHE A 204 16.97 4.51 -0.81
CA PHE A 204 16.92 3.20 -1.44
C PHE A 204 18.29 2.53 -1.50
N CYS A 205 18.29 1.21 -1.39
CA CYS A 205 19.44 0.37 -1.69
C CYS A 205 19.35 -0.17 -3.13
N ALA A 206 20.50 -0.39 -3.76
CA ALA A 206 20.55 -1.04 -5.06
C ALA A 206 19.91 -2.44 -4.97
N ASN A 207 19.12 -2.81 -5.98
CA ASN A 207 18.36 -4.07 -6.07
C ASN A 207 17.27 -4.24 -5.00
N GLN A 208 16.90 -3.16 -4.29
CA GLN A 208 15.78 -3.21 -3.36
C GLN A 208 14.46 -3.36 -4.13
N SER A 209 13.62 -4.30 -3.69
CA SER A 209 12.29 -4.48 -4.26
C SER A 209 11.40 -3.28 -3.98
N ILE A 210 10.64 -2.88 -4.99
CA ILE A 210 9.73 -1.74 -4.96
C ILE A 210 8.40 -2.08 -5.63
N LEU A 211 7.38 -1.30 -5.28
CA LEU A 211 6.19 -1.10 -6.09
C LEU A 211 6.30 0.22 -6.85
N VAL A 212 5.98 0.17 -8.13
CA VAL A 212 5.90 1.34 -9.01
C VAL A 212 4.44 1.69 -9.23
N TYR A 213 4.11 2.96 -8.97
CA TYR A 213 2.78 3.53 -9.13
C TYR A 213 2.79 4.56 -10.25
N ASN A 214 2.03 4.35 -11.33
CA ASN A 214 1.87 5.36 -12.37
C ASN A 214 0.83 6.40 -11.94
N GLN A 215 1.28 7.58 -11.52
CA GLN A 215 0.43 8.69 -11.09
C GLN A 215 -0.32 9.35 -12.25
N SER A 216 0.17 9.21 -13.48
CA SER A 216 -0.46 9.82 -14.67
C SER A 216 -1.66 9.03 -15.19
N ARG A 217 -1.68 7.70 -15.00
CA ARG A 217 -2.68 6.80 -15.62
C ARG A 217 -3.30 5.77 -14.66
N GLY A 218 -2.65 5.51 -13.52
CA GLY A 218 -2.98 4.48 -12.56
C GLY A 218 -3.21 3.09 -13.16
N GLY A 219 -4.24 2.40 -12.69
CA GLY A 219 -4.70 1.12 -13.26
C GLY A 219 -3.98 -0.13 -12.75
N ALA A 220 -2.70 -0.02 -12.33
CA ALA A 220 -1.99 -1.09 -11.63
C ALA A 220 -0.76 -0.55 -10.88
N SER A 221 -0.38 -1.26 -9.81
CA SER A 221 0.94 -1.19 -9.19
C SER A 221 1.77 -2.37 -9.71
N ALA A 222 3.02 -2.14 -10.10
CA ALA A 222 3.89 -3.22 -10.56
C ALA A 222 5.08 -3.41 -9.61
N GLU A 223 5.40 -4.68 -9.33
CA GLU A 223 6.61 -5.03 -8.60
C GLU A 223 7.84 -4.94 -9.51
N SER A 224 8.90 -4.35 -9.00
CA SER A 224 10.21 -4.27 -9.65
C SER A 224 11.30 -4.12 -8.59
N TYR A 225 12.47 -3.65 -8.98
CA TYR A 225 13.57 -3.29 -8.11
C TYR A 225 14.30 -2.06 -8.66
N VAL A 226 14.94 -1.31 -7.76
CA VAL A 226 15.70 -0.11 -8.13
C VAL A 226 17.08 -0.52 -8.64
N VAL A 227 17.47 0.02 -9.79
CA VAL A 227 18.84 -0.08 -10.32
C VAL A 227 19.47 1.31 -10.38
N PRO A 228 20.63 1.52 -9.73
CA PRO A 228 21.33 2.78 -9.83
C PRO A 228 21.96 2.94 -11.21
N SER A 229 21.65 4.04 -11.88
CA SER A 229 22.42 4.51 -13.02
C SER A 229 23.62 5.32 -12.54
N LEU A 230 24.82 4.83 -12.85
CA LEU A 230 26.08 5.52 -12.52
C LEU A 230 26.54 6.47 -13.63
N THR A 231 26.02 6.28 -14.85
CA THR A 231 26.45 7.01 -16.04
C THR A 231 25.33 7.81 -16.68
N LYS A 232 24.07 7.37 -16.58
CA LYS A 232 22.93 8.14 -17.08
C LYS A 232 22.42 9.06 -15.98
N LYS A 233 21.96 10.24 -16.40
CA LYS A 233 21.23 11.20 -15.57
C LYS A 233 19.71 11.15 -15.82
N THR A 234 19.25 10.14 -16.55
CA THR A 234 17.86 9.96 -16.92
C THR A 234 17.15 9.02 -15.96
N ILE A 235 15.86 9.28 -15.74
CA ILE A 235 14.95 8.34 -15.08
C ILE A 235 14.41 7.41 -16.16
N GLY A 236 14.72 6.12 -16.05
CA GLY A 236 14.43 5.13 -17.07
C GLY A 236 13.61 3.96 -16.53
N ILE A 237 12.77 3.39 -17.40
CA ILE A 237 12.11 2.10 -17.16
C ILE A 237 12.39 1.17 -18.34
N SER A 238 12.54 -0.12 -18.06
CA SER A 238 12.90 -1.10 -19.08
C SER A 238 12.16 -2.43 -18.92
N GLY A 239 12.23 -3.28 -19.94
CA GLY A 239 11.65 -4.62 -19.91
C GLY A 239 10.14 -4.62 -19.68
N ALA A 240 9.66 -5.53 -18.81
CA ALA A 240 8.23 -5.65 -18.51
C ALA A 240 7.64 -4.39 -17.82
N LEU A 241 8.47 -3.62 -17.10
CA LEU A 241 8.03 -2.38 -16.44
C LEU A 241 7.66 -1.29 -17.46
N SER A 242 8.14 -1.37 -18.71
CA SER A 242 7.73 -0.47 -19.81
C SER A 242 6.25 -0.55 -20.17
N ALA A 243 5.52 -1.57 -19.70
CA ALA A 243 4.06 -1.63 -19.83
C ALA A 243 3.32 -0.75 -18.81
N VAL A 244 4.01 -0.27 -17.77
CA VAL A 244 3.41 0.45 -16.64
C VAL A 244 3.40 1.96 -16.86
N ALA A 245 4.36 2.49 -17.61
CA ALA A 245 4.47 3.92 -17.89
C ALA A 245 5.11 4.19 -19.26
N ASP A 246 4.85 5.37 -19.81
CA ASP A 246 5.48 5.90 -21.02
C ASP A 246 6.35 7.14 -20.72
N LEU A 247 7.09 7.62 -21.72
CA LEU A 247 7.78 8.90 -21.67
C LEU A 247 6.84 10.03 -21.22
N GLY A 248 7.29 10.82 -20.24
CA GLY A 248 6.54 11.93 -19.64
C GLY A 248 5.49 11.51 -18.61
N ASP A 249 5.21 10.22 -18.43
CA ASP A 249 4.39 9.79 -17.30
C ASP A 249 5.13 10.06 -15.98
N ARG A 250 4.36 10.32 -14.93
CA ARG A 250 4.87 10.47 -13.57
C ARG A 250 4.65 9.20 -12.81
N VAL A 251 5.69 8.74 -12.12
CA VAL A 251 5.64 7.56 -11.28
C VAL A 251 6.09 7.86 -9.86
N SER A 252 5.64 7.01 -8.93
CA SER A 252 6.21 6.90 -7.60
C SER A 252 6.75 5.49 -7.39
N GLU A 253 7.89 5.40 -6.72
CA GLU A 253 8.51 4.13 -6.33
C GLU A 253 8.46 4.00 -4.82
N ALA A 254 7.97 2.86 -4.33
CA ALA A 254 7.77 2.60 -2.91
C ALA A 254 8.42 1.28 -2.50
N ALA A 255 9.29 1.31 -1.49
CA ALA A 255 9.79 0.09 -0.85
C ALA A 255 9.07 -0.17 0.47
N TYR A 256 9.06 -1.44 0.87
CA TYR A 256 8.38 -1.91 2.06
C TYR A 256 9.29 -2.78 2.92
N VAL A 257 9.05 -2.76 4.22
CA VAL A 257 9.70 -3.65 5.20
C VAL A 257 8.63 -4.33 6.04
N SER A 258 8.92 -5.56 6.47
CA SER A 258 8.10 -6.26 7.46
C SER A 258 8.70 -6.08 8.85
N THR A 259 7.94 -5.50 9.78
CA THR A 259 8.41 -5.19 11.14
C THR A 259 7.28 -5.28 12.16
N THR A 260 7.62 -5.56 13.42
CA THR A 260 6.71 -5.44 14.58
C THR A 260 6.85 -4.08 15.27
N GLU A 261 7.83 -3.28 14.89
CA GLU A 261 8.13 -1.97 15.47
C GLU A 261 7.41 -0.84 14.73
N GLN A 262 7.30 0.33 15.38
CA GLN A 262 6.89 1.54 14.69
C GLN A 262 7.96 1.95 13.69
N PHE A 263 7.55 2.34 12.49
CA PHE A 263 8.46 2.72 11.42
C PHE A 263 8.07 4.10 10.87
N THR A 264 9.07 4.96 10.66
CA THR A 264 8.89 6.26 9.98
C THR A 264 9.54 6.16 8.60
N PRO A 265 8.78 6.22 7.50
CA PRO A 265 9.34 6.11 6.16
C PRO A 265 10.21 7.32 5.79
N THR A 266 11.21 7.08 4.94
CA THR A 266 11.89 8.17 4.21
C THR A 266 11.04 8.55 3.00
N ILE A 267 10.59 9.80 2.93
CA ILE A 267 9.74 10.28 1.84
C ILE A 267 10.44 11.41 1.10
N CYS A 268 10.56 11.26 -0.21
CA CYS A 268 11.08 12.27 -1.12
C CYS A 268 10.06 12.54 -2.21
N ASN A 269 9.55 13.77 -2.27
CA ASN A 269 8.63 14.20 -3.32
C ASN A 269 9.31 15.23 -4.21
N LEU A 270 9.72 14.81 -5.40
CA LEU A 270 10.47 15.64 -6.34
C LEU A 270 9.69 16.83 -6.88
N ARG A 271 8.36 16.81 -6.78
CA ARG A 271 7.52 17.97 -7.15
C ARG A 271 7.63 19.11 -6.15
N LYS A 272 7.94 18.80 -4.88
CA LYS A 272 8.13 19.80 -3.82
C LYS A 272 9.58 20.19 -3.69
N ASP A 273 10.45 19.18 -3.71
CA ASP A 273 11.86 19.37 -3.49
C ASP A 273 12.64 18.80 -4.69
N PRO A 274 12.68 19.50 -5.84
CA PRO A 274 13.39 19.02 -7.03
C PRO A 274 14.88 18.83 -6.72
N VAL A 275 15.52 17.87 -7.38
CA VAL A 275 16.99 17.76 -7.32
C VAL A 275 17.56 18.97 -8.08
N PRO A 276 18.45 19.77 -7.47
CA PRO A 276 19.06 20.90 -8.17
C PRO A 276 19.72 20.40 -9.45
N SER A 277 19.43 21.04 -10.58
CA SER A 277 20.15 20.80 -11.81
C SER A 277 21.62 21.15 -11.58
N ALA A 278 22.49 20.14 -11.62
CA ALA A 278 23.95 20.32 -11.64
C ALA A 278 24.40 20.97 -12.95
#